data_AF-A0A368GKB4-F1
#
_entry.id   AF-A0A368GKB4-F1
#
_cell.length_a   1.000
_cell.length_b   1.000
_cell.length_c   1.000
_cell.angle_alpha   90.00
_cell.angle_beta   90.00
_cell.angle_gamma   90.00
#
_symmetry.space_group_name_H-M   'P 1'
#
loop_
_entity.id
_entity.type
_entity.pdbx_description
1 polymer ?
#
loop_
_entity_poly.entity_id
_entity_poly.type
_entity_poly.pdbx_seq_one_letter_code
_entity_poly.pdbx_strand_id
1 'polypeptide(L)'
;MASTFQPSSFYHRVDYLDYENRAFYLLLHRHMLNCVHKRCFETALNFAKLIMTMDPQRDPLAILLLIDTIAIKAKQYKWLKNLYRCCKEWKNLDMLPNFCYSMALAQFLDSKTDEDFIIADEMLSHAICAFPGVVTFLLDKMQVEPDAAVESHRHLGTFAANKETDGLKLVFKMYVNEAAELWKAPEALSWLEAVTRECTESKECEIEMEKWKEK
;
A
#
# COMPACT_ATOMS: atom_id res chain seq x y z
N MET A 1 -39.27 22.19 0.01
CA MET A 1 -38.81 20.79 0.12
C MET A 1 -37.37 20.83 0.60
N ALA A 2 -37.04 20.16 1.69
CA ALA A 2 -35.64 20.08 2.12
C ALA A 2 -34.85 19.24 1.12
N SER A 3 -33.62 19.64 0.79
CA SER A 3 -32.73 18.86 -0.07
C SER A 3 -32.45 17.50 0.58
N THR A 4 -32.67 16.41 -0.16
CA THR A 4 -32.47 15.01 0.28
C THR A 4 -31.04 14.51 0.14
N PHE A 5 -30.10 15.39 -0.25
CA PHE A 5 -28.70 15.03 -0.47
C PHE A 5 -28.02 14.60 0.84
N GLN A 6 -27.35 13.46 0.80
CA GLN A 6 -26.57 12.90 1.91
C GLN A 6 -25.15 12.58 1.41
N PRO A 7 -24.11 13.29 1.87
CA PRO A 7 -22.73 13.11 1.40
C PRO A 7 -22.17 11.69 1.64
N SER A 8 -22.65 10.99 2.67
CA SER A 8 -22.21 9.64 3.02
C SER A 8 -22.95 8.53 2.27
N SER A 9 -23.95 8.87 1.45
CA SER A 9 -24.72 7.91 0.68
C SER A 9 -24.02 7.58 -0.63
N PHE A 10 -23.85 6.29 -0.92
CA PHE A 10 -23.26 5.82 -2.19
C PHE A 10 -24.06 6.25 -3.44
N TYR A 11 -25.36 6.53 -3.27
CA TYR A 11 -26.26 6.97 -4.34
C TYR A 11 -26.14 8.46 -4.65
N HIS A 12 -25.46 9.23 -3.79
CA HIS A 12 -25.27 10.66 -3.95
C HIS A 12 -23.80 10.95 -4.27
N ARG A 13 -23.48 10.94 -5.57
CA ARG A 13 -22.13 11.17 -6.07
C ARG A 13 -21.90 12.62 -6.46
N VAL A 14 -20.66 13.05 -6.36
CA VAL A 14 -20.22 14.41 -6.70
C VAL A 14 -19.08 14.25 -7.71
N ASP A 15 -19.30 14.58 -8.98
CA ASP A 15 -18.26 14.41 -10.00
C ASP A 15 -17.14 15.43 -9.79
N TYR A 16 -15.88 14.98 -9.80
CA TYR A 16 -14.71 15.84 -9.70
C TYR A 16 -14.44 16.67 -10.96
N LEU A 17 -14.98 16.27 -12.11
CA LEU A 17 -14.80 17.01 -13.36
C LEU A 17 -15.44 18.40 -13.29
N ASP A 18 -16.58 18.50 -12.61
CA ASP A 18 -17.27 19.75 -12.33
C ASP A 18 -16.35 20.68 -11.51
N TYR A 19 -16.11 21.86 -12.05
CA TYR A 19 -15.12 22.78 -11.52
C TYR A 19 -15.43 23.20 -10.08
N GLU A 20 -16.71 23.39 -9.77
CA GLU A 20 -17.22 23.79 -8.46
C GLU A 20 -16.92 22.74 -7.38
N ASN A 21 -16.94 21.46 -7.76
CA ASN A 21 -16.76 20.36 -6.83
C ASN A 21 -15.30 20.16 -6.42
N ARG A 22 -14.34 20.60 -7.24
CA ARG A 22 -12.90 20.40 -6.98
C ARG A 22 -12.46 21.00 -5.65
N ALA A 23 -12.96 22.19 -5.32
CA ALA A 23 -12.65 22.86 -4.06
C ALA A 23 -13.07 22.00 -2.85
N PHE A 24 -14.20 21.30 -2.96
CA PHE A 24 -14.69 20.41 -1.91
C PHE A 24 -13.81 19.17 -1.74
N TYR A 25 -13.44 18.52 -2.84
CA TYR A 25 -12.51 17.39 -2.83
C TYR A 25 -11.15 17.76 -2.22
N LEU A 26 -10.56 18.88 -2.65
CA LEU A 26 -9.28 19.36 -2.14
C LEU A 26 -9.34 19.72 -0.66
N LEU A 27 -10.46 20.29 -0.19
CA LEU A 27 -10.69 20.58 1.22
C LEU A 27 -10.70 19.29 2.05
N LEU A 28 -11.49 18.28 1.63
CA LEU A 28 -11.58 16.99 2.32
C LEU A 28 -10.23 16.28 2.34
N HIS A 29 -9.52 16.26 1.22
CA HIS A 29 -8.21 15.65 1.11
C HIS A 29 -7.18 16.34 2.01
N ARG A 30 -7.15 17.68 2.02
CA ARG A 30 -6.26 18.43 2.93
C ARG A 30 -6.60 18.15 4.39
N HIS A 31 -7.88 18.04 4.73
CA HIS A 31 -8.30 17.68 6.08
C HIS A 31 -7.89 16.25 6.45
N MET A 32 -8.05 15.29 5.55
CA MET A 32 -7.58 13.92 5.69
C MET A 32 -6.07 13.88 6.00
N LEU A 33 -5.24 14.58 5.22
CA LEU A 33 -3.80 14.67 5.46
C LEU A 33 -3.48 15.32 6.81
N ASN A 34 -4.20 16.38 7.19
CA ASN A 34 -4.04 16.99 8.51
C ASN A 34 -4.35 15.99 9.65
N CYS A 35 -5.36 15.13 9.48
CA CYS A 35 -5.66 14.05 10.43
C CYS A 35 -4.53 13.02 10.48
N VAL A 36 -3.95 12.63 9.34
CA VAL A 36 -2.78 11.74 9.27
C VAL A 36 -1.61 12.34 10.04
N HIS A 37 -1.27 13.61 9.83
CA HIS A 37 -0.17 14.29 10.54
C HIS A 37 -0.41 14.41 12.05
N LYS A 38 -1.68 14.53 12.48
CA LYS A 38 -2.08 14.52 13.89
C LYS A 38 -2.20 13.11 14.48
N ARG A 39 -1.91 12.06 13.71
CA ARG A 39 -2.07 10.65 14.09
C ARG A 39 -3.52 10.25 14.43
N CYS A 40 -4.50 10.98 13.90
CA CYS A 40 -5.93 10.64 14.00
C CYS A 40 -6.35 9.71 12.84
N PHE A 41 -5.80 8.50 12.82
CA PHE A 41 -5.89 7.60 11.66
C PHE A 41 -7.30 7.09 11.38
N GLU A 42 -8.13 6.85 12.40
CA GLU A 42 -9.53 6.46 12.19
C GLU A 42 -10.34 7.57 11.50
N THR A 43 -10.15 8.81 11.94
CA THR A 43 -10.78 9.97 11.32
C THR A 43 -10.28 10.16 9.89
N ALA A 44 -8.96 10.08 9.67
CA ALA A 44 -8.36 10.14 8.33
C ALA A 44 -8.95 9.07 7.41
N LEU A 45 -9.08 7.84 7.90
CA LEU A 45 -9.66 6.72 7.14
C LEU A 45 -11.11 7.00 6.74
N ASN A 46 -11.90 7.60 7.63
CA ASN A 46 -13.29 7.97 7.33
C ASN A 46 -13.37 9.06 6.26
N PHE A 47 -12.46 10.03 6.26
CA PHE A 47 -12.35 11.00 5.17
C PHE A 47 -11.90 10.35 3.85
N ALA A 48 -10.93 9.43 3.89
CA ALA A 48 -10.50 8.68 2.71
C ALA A 48 -11.66 7.89 2.09
N LYS A 49 -12.43 7.17 2.93
CA LYS A 49 -13.66 6.47 2.52
C LYS A 49 -14.67 7.42 1.91
N LEU A 50 -14.91 8.57 2.53
CA LEU A 50 -15.86 9.58 2.02
C LEU A 50 -15.44 10.07 0.62
N ILE A 51 -14.16 10.42 0.44
CA ILE A 51 -13.64 10.87 -0.86
C ILE A 51 -13.83 9.78 -1.91
N MET A 52 -13.48 8.53 -1.58
CA MET A 52 -13.68 7.40 -2.48
C MET A 52 -15.16 7.13 -2.81
N THR A 53 -16.09 7.34 -1.88
CA THR A 53 -17.52 7.11 -2.16
C THR A 53 -18.11 8.12 -3.15
N MET A 54 -17.55 9.32 -3.23
CA MET A 54 -18.05 10.36 -4.13
C MET A 54 -17.70 10.10 -5.60
N ASP A 55 -16.46 9.66 -5.88
CA ASP A 55 -16.02 9.22 -7.22
C ASP A 55 -15.10 7.98 -7.13
N PRO A 56 -15.69 6.79 -6.95
CA PRO A 56 -14.91 5.55 -6.78
C PRO A 56 -14.22 5.10 -8.07
N GLN A 57 -14.73 5.52 -9.24
CA GLN A 57 -14.23 5.02 -10.52
C GLN A 57 -12.98 5.77 -10.97
N ARG A 58 -12.94 7.10 -10.83
CA ARG A 58 -11.78 7.87 -11.29
C ARG A 58 -10.69 8.01 -10.25
N ASP A 59 -11.05 7.99 -8.96
CA ASP A 59 -10.12 8.27 -7.86
C ASP A 59 -9.22 9.49 -8.16
N PRO A 60 -9.82 10.68 -8.32
CA PRO A 60 -9.14 11.86 -8.87
C PRO A 60 -7.97 12.36 -8.02
N LEU A 61 -7.93 11.98 -6.75
CA LEU A 61 -6.88 12.34 -5.80
C LEU A 61 -5.98 11.16 -5.43
N ALA A 62 -6.08 10.04 -6.14
CA ALA A 62 -5.29 8.83 -5.94
C ALA A 62 -5.30 8.34 -4.47
N ILE A 63 -6.47 8.38 -3.83
CA ILE A 63 -6.67 7.95 -2.44
C ILE A 63 -6.27 6.49 -2.26
N LEU A 64 -6.42 5.66 -3.29
CA LEU A 64 -5.99 4.26 -3.29
C LEU A 64 -4.49 4.08 -3.00
N LEU A 65 -3.64 5.06 -3.29
CA LEU A 65 -2.19 4.98 -3.00
C LEU A 65 -1.85 5.20 -1.52
N LEU A 66 -2.81 5.67 -0.71
CA LEU A 66 -2.59 6.04 0.70
C LEU A 66 -3.51 5.28 1.67
N ILE A 67 -4.71 4.91 1.23
CA ILE A 67 -5.77 4.41 2.11
C ILE A 67 -5.41 3.11 2.82
N ASP A 68 -4.57 2.28 2.20
CA ASP A 68 -4.04 1.04 2.75
C ASP A 68 -3.20 1.30 4.01
N THR A 69 -2.21 2.20 3.92
CA THR A 69 -1.34 2.56 5.06
C THR A 69 -2.13 3.24 6.18
N ILE A 70 -3.09 4.10 5.83
CA ILE A 70 -3.98 4.75 6.81
C ILE A 70 -4.85 3.69 7.51
N ALA A 71 -5.37 2.71 6.79
CA ALA A 71 -6.19 1.64 7.35
C ALA A 71 -5.40 0.75 8.33
N ILE A 72 -4.14 0.43 8.01
CA ILE A 72 -3.25 -0.33 8.90
C ILE A 72 -2.95 0.48 10.16
N LYS A 73 -2.58 1.75 10.01
CA LYS A 73 -2.34 2.67 11.16
C LYS A 73 -3.58 2.85 12.03
N ALA A 74 -4.78 2.78 11.45
CA ALA A 74 -6.05 2.79 12.17
C ALA A 74 -6.46 1.41 12.75
N LYS A 75 -5.64 0.37 12.58
CA LYS A 75 -5.92 -1.02 12.98
C LYS A 75 -7.20 -1.61 12.38
N GLN A 76 -7.59 -1.12 11.20
CA GLN A 76 -8.79 -1.56 10.48
C GLN A 76 -8.47 -2.63 9.42
N TYR A 77 -7.75 -3.68 9.83
CA TYR A 77 -7.24 -4.73 8.91
C TYR A 77 -8.37 -5.46 8.18
N LYS A 78 -9.42 -5.85 8.91
CA LYS A 78 -10.60 -6.51 8.33
C LYS A 78 -11.26 -5.68 7.24
N TRP A 79 -11.34 -4.36 7.44
CA TRP A 79 -11.91 -3.46 6.43
C TRP A 79 -11.02 -3.40 5.19
N LEU A 80 -9.69 -3.28 5.36
CA LEU A 80 -8.74 -3.28 4.26
C LEU A 80 -8.80 -4.59 3.45
N LYS A 81 -8.85 -5.74 4.13
CA LYS A 81 -9.01 -7.06 3.48
C LYS A 81 -10.29 -7.14 2.64
N ASN A 82 -11.39 -6.59 3.14
CA ASN A 82 -12.65 -6.52 2.40
C ASN A 82 -12.56 -5.56 1.20
N LEU A 83 -11.94 -4.39 1.37
CA LEU A 83 -11.71 -3.44 0.28
C LEU A 83 -10.92 -4.12 -0.85
N TYR A 84 -9.82 -4.79 -0.51
CA TYR A 84 -8.98 -5.49 -1.47
C TYR A 84 -9.79 -6.56 -2.22
N ARG A 85 -10.53 -7.42 -1.52
CA ARG A 85 -11.39 -8.45 -2.16
C ARG A 85 -12.40 -7.85 -3.14
N CYS A 86 -13.05 -6.75 -2.77
CA CYS A 86 -14.06 -6.12 -3.63
C CYS A 86 -13.45 -5.31 -4.79
N CYS A 87 -12.22 -4.82 -4.63
CA CYS A 87 -11.61 -3.88 -5.57
C CYS A 87 -10.48 -4.44 -6.43
N LYS A 88 -9.95 -5.62 -6.09
CA LYS A 88 -8.79 -6.22 -6.75
C LYS A 88 -8.93 -6.24 -8.27
N GLU A 89 -10.00 -6.83 -8.79
CA GLU A 89 -10.14 -7.10 -10.23
C GLU A 89 -10.41 -5.84 -11.07
N TRP A 90 -11.28 -4.93 -10.61
CA TRP A 90 -11.68 -3.78 -11.43
C TRP A 90 -10.76 -2.56 -11.27
N LYS A 91 -9.91 -2.55 -10.22
CA LYS A 91 -8.89 -1.51 -9.99
C LYS A 91 -7.46 -2.02 -10.14
N ASN A 92 -7.26 -3.31 -10.46
CA ASN A 92 -5.96 -3.95 -10.56
C ASN A 92 -5.07 -3.67 -9.33
N LEU A 93 -5.65 -3.84 -8.13
CA LEU A 93 -4.93 -3.51 -6.88
C LEU A 93 -3.71 -4.39 -6.65
N ASP A 94 -3.66 -5.56 -7.27
CA ASP A 94 -2.52 -6.47 -7.31
C ASP A 94 -1.35 -5.94 -8.17
N MET A 95 -1.60 -4.97 -9.04
CA MET A 95 -0.56 -4.27 -9.80
C MET A 95 -0.03 -3.04 -9.06
N LEU A 96 -0.51 -2.79 -7.83
CA LEU A 96 -0.09 -1.66 -7.01
C LEU A 96 0.84 -2.12 -5.88
N PRO A 97 2.09 -1.61 -5.82
CA PRO A 97 3.07 -2.01 -4.81
C PRO A 97 2.59 -1.78 -3.39
N ASN A 98 1.92 -0.65 -3.13
CA ASN A 98 1.41 -0.31 -1.80
C ASN A 98 0.42 -1.37 -1.30
N PHE A 99 -0.53 -1.80 -2.14
CA PHE A 99 -1.50 -2.82 -1.75
C PHE A 99 -0.88 -4.19 -1.54
N CYS A 100 0.06 -4.64 -2.38
CA CYS A 100 0.72 -5.93 -2.20
C CYS A 100 1.43 -6.02 -0.84
N TYR A 101 2.24 -5.01 -0.51
CA TYR A 101 2.95 -4.96 0.76
C TYR A 101 2.03 -4.71 1.96
N SER A 102 1.09 -3.76 1.85
CA SER A 102 0.13 -3.46 2.92
C SER A 102 -0.79 -4.63 3.22
N MET A 103 -1.21 -5.41 2.22
CA MET A 103 -2.04 -6.59 2.45
C MET A 103 -1.29 -7.68 3.19
N ALA A 104 -0.02 -7.92 2.84
CA ALA A 104 0.84 -8.85 3.57
C ALA A 104 1.05 -8.38 5.02
N LEU A 105 1.37 -7.10 5.22
CA LEU A 105 1.54 -6.51 6.55
C LEU A 105 0.25 -6.55 7.38
N ALA A 106 -0.90 -6.27 6.78
CA ALA A 106 -2.19 -6.35 7.46
C ALA A 106 -2.58 -7.80 7.80
N GLN A 107 -2.12 -8.80 7.04
CA GLN A 107 -2.27 -10.21 7.39
C GLN A 107 -1.38 -10.55 8.58
N PHE A 108 -0.09 -10.21 8.53
CA PHE A 108 0.86 -10.42 9.63
C PHE A 108 0.38 -9.81 10.95
N LEU A 109 -0.04 -8.54 10.95
CA LEU A 109 -0.50 -7.83 12.15
C LEU A 109 -1.84 -8.33 12.71
N ASP A 110 -2.63 -9.04 11.91
CA ASP A 110 -3.93 -9.61 12.30
C ASP A 110 -3.82 -11.11 12.65
N SER A 111 -2.65 -11.72 12.43
CA SER A 111 -2.39 -13.16 12.58
C SER A 111 -2.44 -13.58 14.05
N LYS A 112 -3.06 -14.74 14.31
CA LYS A 112 -3.15 -15.32 15.67
C LYS A 112 -2.73 -16.78 15.74
N THR A 113 -2.70 -17.45 14.59
CA THR A 113 -2.32 -18.86 14.45
C THR A 113 -1.09 -18.97 13.56
N ASP A 114 -0.36 -20.08 13.67
CA ASP A 114 0.79 -20.36 12.80
C ASP A 114 0.39 -20.41 11.32
N GLU A 115 -0.82 -20.89 11.01
CA GLU A 115 -1.38 -20.87 9.65
C GLU A 115 -1.54 -19.44 9.10
N ASP A 116 -1.98 -18.48 9.94
CA ASP A 116 -2.13 -17.09 9.50
C ASP A 116 -0.78 -16.46 9.14
N PHE A 117 0.28 -16.81 9.88
CA PHE A 117 1.65 -16.35 9.63
C PHE A 117 2.20 -16.92 8.33
N ILE A 118 1.99 -18.21 8.04
CA ILE A 118 2.38 -18.82 6.76
C ILE A 118 1.72 -18.07 5.59
N ILE A 119 0.44 -17.72 5.70
CA ILE A 119 -0.25 -16.94 4.68
C ILE A 119 0.37 -15.55 4.55
N ALA A 120 0.77 -14.92 5.66
CA ALA A 120 1.45 -13.62 5.61
C ALA A 120 2.81 -13.72 4.88
N ASP A 121 3.59 -14.77 5.15
CA ASP A 121 4.89 -15.03 4.53
C ASP A 121 4.77 -15.23 3.02
N GLU A 122 3.79 -16.03 2.58
CA GLU A 122 3.48 -16.23 1.16
C GLU A 122 3.07 -14.91 0.49
N MET A 123 2.23 -14.12 1.15
CA MET A 123 1.78 -12.82 0.64
C MET A 123 2.93 -11.82 0.52
N LEU A 124 3.84 -11.78 1.51
CA LEU A 124 5.00 -10.89 1.47
C LEU A 124 6.01 -11.36 0.42
N SER A 125 6.27 -12.66 0.31
CA SER A 125 7.14 -13.23 -0.73
C SER A 125 6.65 -12.85 -2.12
N HIS A 126 5.36 -13.03 -2.39
CA HIS A 126 4.75 -12.62 -3.65
C HIS A 126 4.86 -11.10 -3.89
N ALA A 127 4.68 -10.27 -2.85
CA ALA A 127 4.85 -8.82 -2.96
C ALA A 127 6.30 -8.43 -3.30
N ILE A 128 7.28 -9.08 -2.69
CA ILE A 128 8.72 -8.90 -2.96
C ILE A 128 9.06 -9.37 -4.38
N CYS A 129 8.51 -10.49 -4.84
CA CYS A 129 8.69 -10.96 -6.21
C CYS A 129 8.11 -9.98 -7.25
N ALA A 130 6.90 -9.46 -6.98
CA ALA A 130 6.22 -8.54 -7.89
C ALA A 130 6.88 -7.16 -7.94
N PHE A 131 7.31 -6.62 -6.79
CA PHE A 131 7.85 -5.26 -6.68
C PHE A 131 9.11 -5.21 -5.80
N PRO A 132 10.21 -5.86 -6.23
CA PRO A 132 11.42 -6.01 -5.42
C PRO A 132 12.05 -4.67 -5.03
N GLY A 133 11.91 -3.64 -5.88
CA GLY A 133 12.43 -2.30 -5.60
C GLY A 133 11.84 -1.64 -4.35
N VAL A 134 10.64 -2.03 -3.90
CA VAL A 134 10.07 -1.48 -2.66
C VAL A 134 10.96 -1.78 -1.46
N VAL A 135 11.58 -2.98 -1.41
CA VAL A 135 12.49 -3.37 -0.32
C VAL A 135 13.65 -2.39 -0.23
N THR A 136 14.33 -2.12 -1.34
CA THR A 136 15.46 -1.17 -1.38
C THR A 136 15.05 0.22 -0.88
N PHE A 137 13.92 0.74 -1.37
CA PHE A 137 13.44 2.07 -0.98
C PHE A 137 13.06 2.11 0.50
N LEU A 138 12.48 1.03 1.02
CA LEU A 138 12.11 0.90 2.42
C LEU A 138 13.34 0.89 3.32
N LEU A 139 14.36 0.09 3.00
CA LEU A 139 15.62 0.03 3.74
C LEU A 139 16.32 1.39 3.77
N ASP A 140 16.43 2.08 2.62
CA ASP A 140 16.99 3.43 2.53
C ASP A 140 16.22 4.43 3.41
N LYS A 141 14.88 4.43 3.33
CA LYS A 141 14.04 5.31 4.17
C LYS A 141 14.18 4.99 5.66
N MET A 142 14.36 3.73 6.00
CA MET A 142 14.52 3.28 7.37
C MET A 142 15.94 3.47 7.90
N GLN A 143 16.91 3.75 7.02
CA GLN A 143 18.35 3.80 7.32
C GLN A 143 18.85 2.46 7.88
N VAL A 144 18.37 1.36 7.29
CA VAL A 144 18.81 0.00 7.59
C VAL A 144 19.73 -0.47 6.48
N GLU A 145 20.91 -0.95 6.85
CA GLU A 145 21.87 -1.48 5.89
C GLU A 145 21.38 -2.82 5.33
N PRO A 146 21.31 -2.99 4.01
CA PRO A 146 20.92 -4.26 3.40
C PRO A 146 21.99 -5.34 3.63
N ASP A 147 21.54 -6.60 3.71
CA ASP A 147 22.43 -7.75 3.69
C ASP A 147 23.18 -7.83 2.35
N ALA A 148 24.41 -8.32 2.36
CA ALA A 148 25.24 -8.46 1.16
C ALA A 148 24.57 -9.34 0.09
N ALA A 149 23.79 -10.34 0.52
CA ALA A 149 22.98 -11.17 -0.37
C ALA A 149 21.92 -10.35 -1.14
N VAL A 150 21.27 -9.39 -0.46
CA VAL A 150 20.24 -8.52 -1.05
C VAL A 150 20.89 -7.47 -1.97
N GLU A 151 21.99 -6.86 -1.53
CA GLU A 151 22.72 -5.83 -2.30
C GLU A 151 23.25 -6.38 -3.63
N SER A 152 23.77 -7.61 -3.62
CA SER A 152 24.32 -8.27 -4.81
C SER A 152 23.27 -8.97 -5.67
N HIS A 153 22.03 -9.10 -5.20
CA HIS A 153 20.97 -9.77 -5.94
C HIS A 153 20.53 -8.97 -7.17
N ARG A 154 20.34 -9.66 -8.30
CA ARG A 154 20.04 -9.05 -9.61
C ARG A 154 18.76 -8.21 -9.63
N HIS A 155 17.80 -8.51 -8.76
CA HIS A 155 16.48 -7.87 -8.74
C HIS A 155 16.21 -6.99 -7.52
N LEU A 156 16.89 -7.24 -6.39
CA LEU A 156 16.63 -6.57 -5.10
C LEU A 156 17.66 -5.49 -4.78
N GLY A 157 18.84 -5.54 -5.41
CA GLY A 157 19.90 -4.57 -5.17
C GLY A 157 19.55 -3.17 -5.68
N THR A 158 20.28 -2.18 -5.15
CA THR A 158 20.09 -0.75 -5.45
C THR A 158 20.14 -0.43 -6.94
N PHE A 159 21.00 -1.12 -7.70
CA PHE A 159 21.09 -0.95 -9.15
C PHE A 159 19.83 -1.41 -9.89
N ALA A 160 19.18 -2.49 -9.43
CA ALA A 160 17.95 -2.99 -10.03
C ALA A 160 16.79 -2.02 -9.77
N ALA A 161 16.63 -1.58 -8.53
CA ALA A 161 15.63 -0.59 -8.15
C ALA A 161 15.78 0.74 -8.95
N ASN A 162 17.01 1.13 -9.28
CA ASN A 162 17.28 2.30 -10.11
C ASN A 162 16.96 2.12 -11.59
N LYS A 163 16.79 0.89 -12.10
CA LYS A 163 16.36 0.64 -13.48
C LYS A 163 14.85 0.74 -13.68
N GLU A 164 14.08 0.73 -12.60
CA GLU A 164 12.63 0.85 -12.68
C GLU A 164 12.18 2.18 -13.30
N THR A 165 10.95 2.20 -13.83
CA THR A 165 10.39 3.42 -14.41
C THR A 165 10.17 4.50 -13.34
N ASP A 166 10.29 5.78 -13.74
CA ASP A 166 10.13 6.89 -12.79
C ASP A 166 8.75 6.95 -12.15
N GLY A 167 7.71 6.55 -12.89
CA GLY A 167 6.34 6.43 -12.36
C GLY A 167 6.24 5.39 -11.24
N LEU A 168 6.83 4.20 -11.43
CA LEU A 168 6.81 3.15 -10.43
C LEU A 168 7.65 3.53 -9.19
N LYS A 169 8.83 4.12 -9.42
CA LYS A 169 9.66 4.68 -8.33
C LYS A 169 8.91 5.75 -7.53
N LEU A 170 8.09 6.58 -8.17
CA LEU A 170 7.27 7.56 -7.46
C LEU A 170 6.25 6.87 -6.53
N VAL A 171 5.60 5.80 -7.01
CA VAL A 171 4.66 5.01 -6.19
C VAL A 171 5.39 4.33 -5.02
N PHE A 172 6.58 3.77 -5.24
CA PHE A 172 7.42 3.22 -4.16
C PHE A 172 7.71 4.29 -3.10
N LYS A 173 8.17 5.48 -3.52
CA LYS A 173 8.45 6.60 -2.61
C LYS A 173 7.20 7.02 -1.83
N MET A 174 6.04 7.12 -2.48
CA MET A 174 4.78 7.47 -1.82
C MET A 174 4.43 6.44 -0.74
N TYR A 175 4.45 5.15 -1.08
CA TYR A 175 4.18 4.07 -0.13
C TYR A 175 5.14 4.09 1.05
N VAL A 176 6.45 4.09 0.77
CA VAL A 176 7.50 4.01 1.78
C VAL A 176 7.48 5.21 2.72
N ASN A 177 7.20 6.42 2.21
CA ASN A 177 7.08 7.61 3.05
C ASN A 177 5.99 7.47 4.12
N GLU A 178 4.87 6.84 3.79
CA GLU A 178 3.75 6.65 4.70
C GLU A 178 3.88 5.39 5.56
N ALA A 179 4.46 4.32 5.02
CA ALA A 179 4.53 3.01 5.66
C ALA A 179 5.79 2.80 6.52
N ALA A 180 6.86 3.58 6.34
CA ALA A 180 8.15 3.32 7.00
C ALA A 180 8.05 3.21 8.54
N GLU A 181 7.19 4.00 9.20
CA GLU A 181 6.97 3.88 10.65
C GLU A 181 6.43 2.49 11.06
N LEU A 182 5.59 1.87 10.22
CA LEU A 182 5.02 0.54 10.49
C LEU A 182 6.10 -0.54 10.38
N TRP A 183 6.93 -0.46 9.34
CA TRP A 183 8.01 -1.42 9.09
C TRP A 183 9.19 -1.25 10.04
N LYS A 184 9.37 -0.06 10.64
CA LYS A 184 10.36 0.17 11.71
C LYS A 184 10.04 -0.57 13.01
N ALA A 185 8.83 -1.11 13.18
CA ALA A 185 8.53 -1.96 14.32
C ALA A 185 9.45 -3.20 14.31
N PRO A 186 10.08 -3.58 15.43
CA PRO A 186 11.10 -4.63 15.45
C PRO A 186 10.60 -5.97 14.91
N GLU A 187 9.35 -6.33 15.24
CA GLU A 187 8.69 -7.54 14.76
C GLU A 187 8.54 -7.51 13.23
N ALA A 188 7.99 -6.42 12.67
CA ALA A 188 7.81 -6.27 11.23
C ALA A 188 9.15 -6.20 10.47
N LEU A 189 10.17 -5.56 11.03
CA LEU A 189 11.50 -5.49 10.41
C LEU A 189 12.17 -6.86 10.39
N SER A 190 12.18 -7.57 11.53
CA SER A 190 12.75 -8.92 11.62
C SER A 190 12.07 -9.91 10.67
N TRP A 191 10.74 -9.78 10.54
CA TRP A 191 9.94 -10.56 9.60
C TRP A 191 10.29 -10.23 8.14
N LEU A 192 10.38 -8.95 7.79
CA LEU A 192 10.78 -8.52 6.46
C LEU A 192 12.18 -9.04 6.09
N GLU A 193 13.14 -8.98 7.01
CA GLU A 193 14.49 -9.50 6.82
C GLU A 193 14.49 -11.01 6.56
N ALA A 194 13.72 -11.78 7.34
CA ALA A 194 13.61 -13.22 7.18
C ALA A 194 13.04 -13.59 5.80
N VAL A 195 11.88 -13.04 5.43
CA VAL A 195 11.23 -13.35 4.15
C VAL A 195 12.06 -12.86 2.96
N THR A 196 12.70 -11.68 3.07
CA THR A 196 13.57 -11.18 2.00
C THR A 196 14.77 -12.11 1.77
N ARG A 197 15.37 -12.64 2.85
CA ARG A 197 16.46 -13.61 2.74
C ARG A 197 16.00 -14.90 2.05
N GLU A 198 14.85 -15.43 2.45
CA GLU A 198 14.26 -16.62 1.81
C GLU A 198 14.01 -16.38 0.30
N CYS A 199 13.50 -15.21 -0.07
CA CYS A 199 13.31 -14.84 -1.47
C CYS A 199 14.63 -14.75 -2.25
N THR A 200 15.75 -14.36 -1.63
CA THR A 200 17.07 -14.34 -2.29
C THR A 200 17.65 -15.73 -2.52
N GLU A 201 17.27 -16.71 -1.70
CA GLU A 201 17.78 -18.09 -1.80
C GLU A 201 16.91 -18.96 -2.72
N SER A 202 15.62 -18.62 -2.85
CA SER A 202 14.65 -19.39 -3.63
C SER A 202 14.72 -19.11 -5.14
N LYS A 203 15.05 -20.15 -5.92
CA LYS A 203 14.99 -20.12 -7.39
C LYS A 203 13.59 -19.89 -7.93
N GLU A 204 12.56 -20.29 -7.19
CA GLU A 204 11.16 -20.09 -7.60
C GLU A 204 10.81 -18.60 -7.59
N CYS A 205 11.28 -17.87 -6.56
CA CYS A 205 11.12 -16.43 -6.45
C CYS A 205 11.87 -15.68 -7.57
N GLU A 206 13.07 -16.13 -7.95
CA GLU A 206 13.78 -15.56 -9.10
C GLU A 206 12.98 -15.69 -10.41
N ILE A 207 12.40 -16.88 -10.67
CA ILE A 207 11.56 -17.12 -11.85
C ILE A 207 10.31 -16.24 -11.81
N GLU A 208 9.71 -16.09 -10.63
CA GLU A 208 8.54 -15.23 -10.44
C GLU A 208 8.86 -13.74 -10.68
N MET A 209 9.99 -13.25 -10.17
CA MET A 209 10.47 -11.89 -10.41
C MET A 209 10.67 -11.58 -11.90
N GLU A 210 11.18 -12.54 -12.69
CA GLU A 210 11.32 -12.35 -14.14
C GLU A 210 9.94 -12.33 -14.83
N LYS A 211 9.00 -13.18 -14.44
CA LYS A 211 7.62 -13.16 -14.99
C LYS A 211 6.91 -11.84 -14.74
N TRP A 212 7.13 -11.22 -13.59
CA TRP A 212 6.52 -9.93 -13.26
C TRP A 212 7.10 -8.78 -14.07
N LYS A 213 8.38 -8.84 -14.48
CA LYS A 213 8.98 -7.85 -15.38
C LYS A 213 8.40 -7.87 -16.80
N GLU A 214 7.83 -9.00 -17.22
CA GLU A 214 7.23 -9.16 -18.54
C GLU A 214 5.79 -8.63 -18.62
N LYS A 215 5.15 -8.35 -17.47
CA LYS A 215 3.78 -7.83 -17.37
C LYS A 215 3.74 -6.30 -17.35
#